data_AF-A0A1G8ACW6-F1
#
_entry.id   AF-A0A1G8ACW6-F1
#
_cell.length_a   1.000
_cell.length_b   1.000
_cell.length_c   1.000
_cell.angle_alpha   90.00
_cell.angle_beta   90.00
_cell.angle_gamma   90.00
#
_symmetry.space_group_name_H-M   'P 1'
#
loop_
_entity.id
_entity.type
_entity.pdbx_description
1 polymer ?
#
loop_
_entity_poly.entity_id
_entity_poly.type
_entity_poly.pdbx_seq_one_letter_code
_entity_poly.pdbx_strand_id
1 'polypeptide(L)'
;MSLTFIPGSLLNKTLTLPADVAIELAWLPPGARLEFEGRSFTVMATTEDDHSRWSSLHTLVVADEAGRLWGSDFRQGLTESQHESPWEYDDVAEFSLYQAELVTTVMYRPMAAKAA
;
A
#
# COMPACT_ATOMS: atom_id res chain seq x y z
N MET A 1 -33.46 -13.34 -26.09
CA MET A 1 -32.03 -13.61 -26.34
C MET A 1 -31.24 -13.02 -25.20
N SER A 2 -30.90 -13.85 -24.22
CA SER A 2 -30.24 -13.42 -22.98
C SER A 2 -28.74 -13.37 -23.23
N LEU A 3 -28.13 -12.19 -23.10
CA LEU A 3 -26.67 -12.06 -23.13
C LEU A 3 -26.10 -12.80 -21.92
N THR A 4 -25.33 -13.85 -22.19
CA THR A 4 -24.56 -14.57 -21.18
C THR A 4 -23.26 -13.79 -20.98
N PHE A 5 -23.09 -13.23 -19.79
CA PHE A 5 -21.84 -12.58 -19.39
C PHE A 5 -20.78 -13.67 -19.24
N ILE A 6 -19.73 -13.64 -20.07
CA ILE A 6 -18.57 -14.51 -19.93
C ILE A 6 -17.62 -13.79 -18.96
N PRO A 7 -17.40 -14.28 -17.72
CA PRO A 7 -16.43 -13.68 -16.81
C PRO A 7 -15.04 -14.15 -17.28
N GLY A 8 -14.49 -13.45 -18.27
CA GLY A 8 -13.23 -13.82 -18.89
C GLY A 8 -12.45 -12.58 -19.27
N SER A 9 -11.91 -11.88 -18.27
CA SER A 9 -10.50 -11.47 -18.24
C SER A 9 -10.27 -10.60 -17.00
N LEU A 10 -9.88 -11.23 -15.89
CA LEU A 10 -9.05 -10.59 -14.87
C LEU A 10 -7.69 -10.32 -15.55
N LEU A 11 -7.62 -9.28 -16.37
CA LEU A 11 -6.32 -8.70 -16.72
C LEU A 11 -5.79 -8.16 -15.40
N ASN A 12 -4.93 -8.97 -14.77
CA ASN A 12 -4.02 -8.56 -13.72
C ASN A 12 -3.30 -7.30 -14.22
N LYS A 13 -3.90 -6.14 -13.93
CA LYS A 13 -3.24 -4.87 -14.08
C LYS A 13 -2.28 -4.86 -12.90
N THR A 14 -1.06 -5.30 -13.19
CA THR A 14 0.09 -5.15 -12.30
C THR A 14 0.83 -3.91 -12.77
N LEU A 15 1.18 -3.03 -11.84
CA LEU A 15 2.09 -1.93 -12.09
C LEU A 15 3.46 -2.37 -11.59
N THR A 16 4.42 -2.46 -12.50
CA THR A 16 5.81 -2.77 -12.16
C THR A 16 6.60 -1.47 -12.09
N LEU A 17 7.24 -1.21 -10.96
CA LEU A 17 8.19 -0.10 -10.78
C LEU A 17 9.57 -0.67 -10.49
N PRO A 18 10.66 0.00 -10.92
CA PRO A 18 11.99 -0.31 -10.43
C PRO A 18 12.03 -0.26 -8.90
N ALA A 19 12.79 -1.15 -8.26
CA ALA A 19 12.84 -1.22 -6.81
C ALA A 19 13.34 0.09 -6.18
N ASP A 20 14.30 0.78 -6.80
CA ASP A 20 14.79 2.09 -6.35
C ASP A 20 13.69 3.15 -6.32
N VAL A 21 12.85 3.20 -7.36
CA VAL A 21 11.70 4.12 -7.43
C VAL A 21 10.65 3.77 -6.38
N ALA A 22 10.39 2.48 -6.17
CA ALA A 22 9.45 2.02 -5.15
C ALA A 22 9.95 2.31 -3.72
N ILE A 23 11.25 2.15 -3.48
CA ILE A 23 11.92 2.54 -2.23
C ILE A 23 11.75 4.04 -2.00
N GLU A 24 12.01 4.89 -3.00
CA GLU A 24 11.82 6.34 -2.87
C GLU A 24 10.38 6.66 -2.48
N LEU A 25 9.40 6.07 -3.15
CA LEU A 25 7.98 6.25 -2.83
C LEU A 25 7.64 5.81 -1.40
N ALA A 26 8.23 4.72 -0.90
CA ALA A 26 7.97 4.22 0.45
C ALA A 26 8.44 5.17 1.56
N TRP A 27 9.50 5.95 1.31
CA TRP A 27 10.04 6.92 2.26
C TRP A 27 9.36 8.30 2.19
N LEU A 28 8.58 8.55 1.14
CA LEU A 28 7.85 9.80 0.98
C LEU A 28 6.59 9.82 1.85
N PRO A 29 6.24 10.97 2.44
CA PRO A 29 5.02 11.09 3.24
C PRO A 29 3.77 11.03 2.34
N PRO A 30 2.61 10.64 2.89
CA PRO A 30 1.33 10.72 2.19
C PRO A 30 1.07 12.12 1.62
N GLY A 31 0.62 12.18 0.37
CA GLY A 31 0.42 13.41 -0.41
C GLY A 31 1.64 13.86 -1.21
N ALA A 32 2.83 13.29 -0.98
CA ALA A 32 4.00 13.55 -1.81
C ALA A 32 3.84 12.91 -3.20
N ARG A 33 4.47 13.54 -4.19
CA ARG A 33 4.44 13.13 -5.60
C ARG A 33 5.85 12.87 -6.10
N LEU A 34 6.01 11.77 -6.83
CA LEU A 34 7.22 11.42 -7.57
C LEU A 34 6.88 11.30 -9.05
N GLU A 35 7.75 11.81 -9.91
CA GLU A 35 7.63 11.67 -11.36
C GLU A 35 8.69 10.71 -11.87
N PHE A 36 8.26 9.69 -12.60
CA PHE A 36 9.13 8.66 -13.16
C PHE A 36 8.68 8.32 -14.58
N GLU A 37 9.60 8.37 -15.53
CA GLU A 37 9.36 8.10 -16.97
C GLU A 37 8.14 8.85 -17.56
N GLY A 38 7.90 10.09 -17.12
CA GLY A 38 6.78 10.90 -17.59
C GLY A 38 5.42 10.49 -17.03
N ARG A 39 5.39 9.65 -16.00
CA ARG A 39 4.21 9.32 -15.19
C ARG A 39 4.40 9.89 -13.80
N SER A 40 3.32 10.36 -13.18
CA SER A 40 3.35 10.79 -11.78
C SER A 40 2.62 9.83 -10.86
N PHE A 41 3.25 9.56 -9.72
CA PHE A 41 2.69 8.76 -8.64
C PHE A 41 2.58 9.62 -7.40
N THR A 42 1.43 9.56 -6.73
CA THR A 42 1.20 10.26 -5.46
C THR A 42 1.04 9.23 -4.36
N VAL A 43 1.81 9.34 -3.27
CA VAL A 43 1.66 8.45 -2.12
C VAL A 43 0.34 8.73 -1.45
N MET A 44 -0.54 7.73 -1.37
CA MET A 44 -1.83 7.85 -0.71
C MET A 44 -1.75 7.44 0.75
N ALA A 45 -1.04 6.35 1.03
CA ALA A 45 -0.85 5.83 2.37
C ALA A 45 0.36 4.90 2.44
N THR A 46 0.98 4.85 3.62
CA THR A 46 1.88 3.78 4.03
C THR A 46 1.37 3.30 5.39
N THR A 47 1.04 2.02 5.51
CA THR A 47 0.44 1.44 6.71
C THR A 47 1.32 0.31 7.22
N GLU A 48 1.61 0.28 8.51
CA GLU A 48 2.19 -0.91 9.16
C GLU A 48 1.05 -1.89 9.44
N ASP A 49 1.10 -3.06 8.80
CA ASP A 49 0.06 -4.09 8.91
C ASP A 49 0.38 -5.12 9.99
N ASP A 50 1.68 -5.40 10.18
CA ASP A 50 2.19 -6.33 11.18
C ASP A 50 3.64 -6.00 11.55
N HIS A 51 4.08 -6.45 12.71
CA HIS A 51 5.49 -6.39 13.07
C HIS A 51 5.95 -7.64 13.81
N SER A 52 7.18 -8.03 13.52
CA SER A 52 7.94 -9.00 14.29
C SER A 52 8.94 -8.28 15.20
N ARG A 53 9.73 -9.05 15.96
CA ARG A 53 10.84 -8.51 16.75
C ARG A 53 11.93 -7.84 15.89
N TRP A 54 12.02 -8.20 14.61
CA TRP A 54 13.17 -7.86 13.76
C TRP A 54 12.80 -7.05 12.51
N SER A 55 11.53 -7.09 12.11
CA SER A 55 11.03 -6.44 10.90
C SER A 55 9.58 -5.99 11.07
N SER A 56 9.18 -5.01 10.29
CA SER A 56 7.80 -4.54 10.14
C SER A 56 7.33 -4.80 8.72
N LEU A 57 6.09 -5.23 8.57
CA LEU A 57 5.42 -5.40 7.29
C LEU A 57 4.57 -4.17 7.04
N HIS A 58 4.78 -3.55 5.89
CA HIS A 58 4.09 -2.34 5.48
C HIS A 58 3.40 -2.54 4.13
N THR A 59 2.26 -1.88 3.95
CA THR A 59 1.61 -1.70 2.65
C THR A 59 1.81 -0.26 2.19
N LEU A 60 2.42 -0.07 1.02
CA LEU A 60 2.47 1.21 0.31
C LEU A 60 1.33 1.27 -0.70
N VAL A 61 0.52 2.34 -0.66
CA VAL A 61 -0.51 2.63 -1.65
C VAL A 61 -0.19 3.93 -2.37
N VAL A 62 -0.12 3.88 -3.70
CA VAL A 62 0.09 5.04 -4.58
C VAL A 62 -1.06 5.23 -5.55
N ALA A 63 -1.34 6.48 -5.92
CA ALA A 63 -2.27 6.82 -7.00
C ALA A 63 -1.50 7.23 -8.25
N ASP A 64 -1.94 6.78 -9.42
CA ASP A 64 -1.46 7.30 -10.70
C ASP A 64 -2.23 8.55 -11.16
N GLU A 65 -1.83 9.12 -12.30
CA GLU A 65 -2.47 10.30 -12.91
C GLU A 65 -3.95 10.09 -13.27
N ALA A 66 -4.37 8.85 -13.49
CA ALA A 66 -5.76 8.51 -13.76
C ALA A 66 -6.58 8.32 -12.46
N GLY A 67 -5.95 8.50 -11.29
CA GLY A 67 -6.56 8.28 -9.98
C GLY A 67 -6.72 6.80 -9.62
N ARG A 68 -6.07 5.87 -10.33
CA ARG A 68 -6.10 4.45 -9.99
C ARG A 68 -5.15 4.20 -8.82
N LEU A 69 -5.59 3.39 -7.88
CA LEU A 69 -4.81 3.03 -6.70
C LEU A 69 -4.05 1.73 -6.95
N TRP A 70 -2.80 1.72 -6.52
CA TRP A 70 -1.87 0.63 -6.68
C TRP A 70 -1.20 0.36 -5.33
N GLY A 71 -1.21 -0.89 -4.88
CA GLY A 71 -0.66 -1.28 -3.59
C GLY A 71 0.38 -2.37 -3.71
N SER A 72 1.44 -2.28 -2.89
CA SER A 72 2.47 -3.30 -2.77
C SER A 72 2.96 -3.40 -1.33
N ASP A 73 3.28 -4.62 -0.91
CA ASP A 73 3.72 -4.92 0.44
C ASP A 73 5.25 -4.98 0.47
N PHE A 74 5.86 -4.39 1.50
CA PHE A 74 7.30 -4.45 1.72
C PHE A 74 7.63 -4.71 3.18
N ARG A 75 8.83 -5.24 3.40
CA ARG A 75 9.40 -5.36 4.74
C ARG A 75 10.42 -4.29 4.98
N GLN A 76 10.47 -3.83 6.21
CA GLN A 76 11.47 -2.89 6.69
C GLN A 76 12.07 -3.39 8.00
N GLY A 77 13.40 -3.40 8.05
CA GLY A 77 14.16 -3.76 9.24
C GLY A 77 14.01 -2.75 10.37
N LEU A 78 13.82 -3.25 11.60
CA LEU A 78 13.59 -2.40 12.79
C LEU A 78 14.88 -2.00 13.53
N THR A 79 16.07 -2.46 13.11
CA THR A 79 17.35 -2.14 13.78
C THR A 79 18.47 -1.83 12.79
N GLU A 80 19.41 -0.97 13.18
CA GLU A 80 20.56 -0.54 12.36
C GLU A 80 21.48 -1.69 11.90
N SER A 81 21.47 -2.83 12.59
CA SER A 81 22.24 -4.03 12.20
C SER A 81 21.45 -5.01 11.32
N GLN A 82 20.20 -4.71 11.01
CA GLN A 82 19.28 -5.51 10.19
C GLN A 82 18.53 -4.56 9.25
N HIS A 83 19.26 -3.67 8.59
CA HIS A 83 18.71 -2.69 7.67
C HIS A 83 18.21 -3.41 6.41
N GLU A 84 17.00 -3.96 6.46
CA GLU A 84 16.27 -4.45 5.29
C GLU A 84 15.56 -3.24 4.68
N SER A 85 16.03 -2.81 3.51
CA SER A 85 15.36 -1.77 2.73
C SER A 85 14.11 -2.37 2.06
N PRO A 86 13.06 -1.56 1.83
CA PRO A 86 11.90 -1.99 1.06
C PRO A 86 12.35 -2.63 -0.27
N TRP A 87 11.90 -3.85 -0.60
CA TRP A 87 12.28 -4.55 -1.83
C TRP A 87 13.80 -4.69 -2.07
N GLU A 88 14.64 -4.71 -1.02
CA GLU A 88 16.12 -4.76 -1.13
C GLU A 88 16.66 -5.89 -2.03
N TYR A 89 15.95 -7.02 -2.07
CA TYR A 89 16.36 -8.21 -2.80
C TYR A 89 15.69 -8.37 -4.17
N ASP A 90 14.83 -7.43 -4.55
CA ASP A 90 14.10 -7.45 -5.81
C ASP A 90 14.60 -6.36 -6.75
N ASP A 91 14.73 -6.66 -8.05
CA ASP A 91 15.05 -5.63 -9.06
C ASP A 91 13.85 -4.72 -9.35
N VAL A 92 12.64 -5.22 -9.09
CA VAL A 92 11.37 -4.55 -9.37
C VAL A 92 10.37 -4.80 -8.25
N ALA A 93 9.56 -3.78 -7.96
CA ALA A 93 8.41 -3.88 -7.08
C ALA A 93 7.13 -4.04 -7.91
N GLU A 94 6.36 -5.09 -7.61
CA GLU A 94 5.07 -5.34 -8.25
C GLU A 94 3.93 -4.77 -7.41
N PHE A 95 3.10 -3.94 -8.02
CA PHE A 95 1.93 -3.35 -7.40
C PHE A 95 0.65 -3.94 -8.00
N SER A 96 -0.27 -4.34 -7.12
CA SER A 96 -1.60 -4.79 -7.48
C SER A 96 -2.59 -3.64 -7.50
N LEU A 97 -3.63 -3.73 -8.33
CA LEU A 97 -4.70 -2.74 -8.36
C LEU A 97 -5.53 -2.79 -7.07
N TYR A 98 -5.69 -1.64 -6.42
CA TYR A 98 -6.44 -1.51 -5.16
C TYR A 98 -7.76 -0.76 -5.39
N GLN A 99 -8.73 -1.04 -4.52
CA GLN A 99 -9.97 -0.28 -4.42
C GLN A 99 -10.09 0.25 -2.99
N ALA A 100 -10.30 1.57 -2.85
CA ALA A 100 -10.57 2.15 -1.54
C ALA A 100 -11.99 1.79 -1.09
N GLU A 101 -12.10 1.33 0.15
CA GLU A 101 -13.38 1.11 0.83
C GLU A 101 -13.44 2.01 2.07
N LEU A 102 -14.59 2.68 2.27
CA LEU A 102 -14.80 3.53 3.43
C LEU A 102 -15.17 2.66 4.64
N VAL A 103 -14.22 2.49 5.55
CA VAL A 103 -14.46 1.80 6.82
C VAL A 103 -14.73 2.82 7.92
N THR A 104 -15.83 2.64 8.67
CA THR A 104 -16.17 3.49 9.82
C THR A 104 -15.88 2.74 11.12
N THR A 105 -14.99 3.26 11.96
CA THR A 105 -14.65 2.67 13.27
C THR A 105 -15.46 3.32 14.39
N VAL A 106 -16.15 2.51 15.20
CA VAL A 106 -16.91 2.98 16.38
C VAL A 106 -16.14 2.63 17.65
N MET A 107 -15.86 3.64 18.48
CA MET A 107 -15.21 3.46 19.78
C MET A 107 -16.26 3.49 20.90
N TYR A 108 -16.30 2.46 21.74
CA TYR A 108 -17.19 2.38 22.89
C TYR A 108 -16.45 2.73 24.19
N ARG A 109 -17.12 3.42 25.10
CA ARG A 109 -16.61 3.70 26.46
C ARG A 109 -17.60 3.17 27.49
N PRO A 110 -17.13 2.58 28.60
CA PRO A 110 -18.01 2.14 29.67
C PRO A 110 -18.67 3.35 30.34
N MET A 111 -19.99 3.27 30.56
CA MET A 111 -20.69 4.23 31.41
C MET A 111 -20.63 3.75 32.86
N ALA A 112 -20.14 4.59 33.77
CA ALA A 112 -20.22 4.32 35.19
C ALA A 112 -21.70 4.29 35.63
N ALA A 113 -22.18 3.15 36.13
CA ALA A 113 -23.47 3.08 36.78
C ALA A 113 -23.42 3.91 38.08
N LYS A 114 -24.33 4.88 38.21
CA LYS A 114 -24.49 5.64 39.46
C LYS A 114 -25.00 4.66 40.53
N ALA A 115 -24.17 4.36 41.53
CA ALA A 115 -24.60 3.59 42.69
C ALA A 115 -25.77 4.33 43.36
N ALA A 116 -26.91 3.65 43.50
CA ALA A 116 -28.11 4.13 44.16
C ALA A 116 -27.98 4.03 45.67
#